data_AF-A0A7Y8L8L6-F1
#
_entry.id   AF-A0A7Y8L8L6-F1
#
_cell.length_a   1.000
_cell.length_b   1.000
_cell.length_c   1.000
_cell.angle_alpha   90.00
_cell.angle_beta   90.00
_cell.angle_gamma   90.00
#
_symmetry.space_group_name_H-M   'P 1'
#
loop_
_entity.id
_entity.type
_entity.pdbx_description
1 polymer ?
#
loop_
_entity_poly.entity_id
_entity_poly.type
_entity_poly.pdbx_seq_one_letter_code
_entity_poly.pdbx_strand_id
1 'polypeptide(L)' 'YKKVLIVDDISDSGNTLIEISNILNQSYKNVKFQTLTLFSKPTTKYKPTYFAKQTDEWIEFFWSKDLS' A
#
# COMPACT_ATOMS: atom_id res chain seq x y z
N TYR A 1 -9.04 -0.26 -21.51
CA TYR A 1 -8.01 -0.47 -20.47
C TYR A 1 -8.65 -0.41 -19.10
N LYS A 2 -8.59 -1.49 -18.30
CA LYS A 2 -9.06 -1.46 -16.91
C LYS A 2 -7.93 -0.94 -16.02
N LYS A 3 -8.23 0.05 -15.18
CA LYS A 3 -7.32 0.60 -14.17
C LYS A 3 -7.84 0.19 -12.80
N VAL A 4 -6.97 -0.32 -11.95
CA VAL A 4 -7.30 -0.73 -10.58
C VAL A 4 -6.38 0.01 -9.63
N LEU A 5 -6.97 0.58 -8.57
CA LEU A 5 -6.26 1.19 -7.47
C LEU A 5 -6.31 0.26 -6.27
N ILE A 6 -5.15 -0.22 -5.85
CA ILE A 6 -4.95 -1.00 -4.64
C ILE A 6 -4.76 0.00 -3.49
N VAL A 7 -5.55 -0.15 -2.43
CA VAL A 7 -5.53 0.76 -1.28
C VAL A 7 -5.12 0.00 -0.04
N ASP A 8 -4.20 0.58 0.72
CA ASP A 8 -3.76 0.10 2.03
C ASP A 8 -3.60 1.30 2.99
N ASP A 9 -3.51 1.08 4.30
CA ASP A 9 -3.39 2.16 5.27
C ASP A 9 -1.96 2.75 5.32
N ILE A 10 -0.94 1.88 5.38
CA ILE A 10 0.47 2.25 5.44
C ILE A 10 1.35 1.31 4.59
N SER A 11 2.28 1.89 3.84
CA SER A 11 3.44 1.13 3.34
C SER A 11 4.59 1.24 4.33
N ASP A 12 4.61 0.30 5.30
CA ASP A 12 5.68 0.19 6.30
C ASP A 12 6.89 -0.55 5.70
N SER A 13 7.03 -1.86 5.91
CA SER A 13 8.05 -2.66 5.23
C SER A 13 7.88 -2.70 3.69
N GLY A 14 6.64 -2.53 3.22
CA GLY A 14 6.26 -2.62 1.80
C GLY A 14 6.07 -4.03 1.25
N ASN A 15 6.30 -5.08 2.05
CA ASN A 15 6.22 -6.47 1.58
C ASN A 15 4.81 -6.85 1.09
N THR A 16 3.74 -6.41 1.77
CA THR A 16 2.34 -6.66 1.37
C THR A 16 2.05 -6.15 -0.03
N LEU A 17 2.44 -4.91 -0.33
CA LEU A 17 2.21 -4.30 -1.64
C LEU A 17 3.05 -4.98 -2.73
N ILE A 18 4.26 -5.48 -2.41
CA ILE A 18 5.08 -6.27 -3.34
C ILE A 18 4.36 -7.57 -3.71
N GLU A 19 3.97 -8.35 -2.70
CA GLU A 19 3.31 -9.65 -2.86
C GLU A 19 2.06 -9.52 -3.74
N ILE A 20 1.17 -8.60 -3.36
CA ILE A 20 -0.10 -8.38 -4.05
C ILE A 20 0.13 -7.82 -5.46
N SER A 21 1.05 -6.87 -5.63
CA SER A 21 1.38 -6.35 -6.97
C SER A 21 1.91 -7.45 -7.88
N ASN A 22 2.76 -8.36 -7.36
CA ASN A 22 3.31 -9.47 -8.14
C ASN A 22 2.19 -10.43 -8.57
N ILE A 23 1.34 -10.86 -7.64
CA ILE A 23 0.21 -11.76 -7.93
C ILE A 23 -0.71 -11.12 -8.98
N LEU A 24 -1.12 -9.87 -8.78
CA LEU A 24 -2.08 -9.21 -9.67
C LEU A 24 -1.51 -8.96 -11.08
N ASN A 25 -0.25 -8.51 -11.18
CA ASN A 25 0.41 -8.34 -12.48
C ASN A 25 0.69 -9.68 -13.19
N GLN A 26 0.79 -10.79 -12.43
CA GLN A 26 0.89 -12.13 -13.02
C GLN A 26 -0.46 -12.61 -13.55
N SER A 27 -1.54 -12.45 -12.79
CA SER A 27 -2.88 -12.91 -13.15
C SER A 27 -3.57 -12.05 -14.23
N TYR A 28 -3.29 -10.74 -14.28
CA TYR A 28 -4.06 -9.80 -15.11
C TYR A 28 -3.16 -8.90 -15.98
N LYS A 29 -2.63 -9.46 -17.07
CA LYS A 29 -1.65 -8.81 -17.96
C LYS A 29 -2.13 -7.52 -18.65
N ASN A 30 -3.43 -7.35 -18.80
CA ASN A 30 -4.08 -6.24 -19.49
C ASN A 30 -4.73 -5.21 -18.53
N VAL A 31 -4.45 -5.32 -17.23
CA VAL A 31 -4.90 -4.38 -16.20
C VAL A 31 -3.73 -3.53 -15.72
N LYS A 32 -3.95 -2.22 -15.60
CA LYS A 32 -2.97 -1.32 -14.97
C LYS A 32 -3.28 -1.22 -13.48
N PHE A 33 -2.36 -1.69 -12.64
CA PHE A 33 -2.44 -1.55 -11.20
C PHE A 33 -1.66 -0.31 -10.73
N GLN A 34 -2.26 0.45 -9.82
CA GLN A 34 -1.62 1.53 -9.07
C GLN A 34 -1.91 1.34 -7.58
N THR A 35 -1.13 1.98 -6.73
CA THR A 35 -1.21 1.84 -5.26
C THR A 35 -1.42 3.19 -4.59
N LEU A 36 -2.29 3.23 -3.59
CA LEU A 36 -2.54 4.39 -2.73
C LEU A 36 -2.42 3.95 -1.27
N THR A 37 -1.67 4.72 -0.47
CA THR A 37 -1.71 4.59 0.98
C THR A 37 -1.97 5.92 1.67
N LEU A 38 -2.39 5.89 2.93
CA LEU A 38 -2.41 7.12 3.74
C LEU A 38 -0.97 7.49 4.11
N PHE A 39 -0.20 6.52 4.60
CA PHE A 39 1.17 6.74 5.04
C PHE A 39 2.20 5.88 4.30
N SER A 40 3.43 6.38 4.21
CA SER A 40 4.58 5.63 3.69
C SER A 40 5.80 5.89 4.55
N LYS A 41 6.51 4.83 4.94
CA LYS A 41 7.79 4.93 5.64
C LYS A 41 8.92 5.22 4.65
N PRO A 42 9.94 6.03 4.99
CA PRO A 42 11.11 6.22 4.15
C PRO A 42 11.87 4.92 3.84
N THR A 43 11.79 3.94 4.76
CA THR A 43 12.47 2.64 4.69
C THR A 43 11.70 1.57 3.92
N THR A 44 10.51 1.92 3.40
CA THR A 44 9.66 0.96 2.69
C THR A 44 10.35 0.41 1.44
N LYS A 45 10.23 -0.90 1.21
CA LYS A 45 10.74 -1.56 -0.01
C LYS A 45 9.85 -1.30 -1.22
N TYR A 46 8.63 -0.81 -0.98
CA TYR A 46 7.65 -0.53 -2.03
C TYR A 46 7.11 0.87 -1.84
N LYS A 47 7.48 1.78 -2.74
CA LYS A 47 6.93 3.13 -2.74
C LYS A 47 5.56 3.13 -3.42
N PRO A 48 4.45 3.46 -2.72
CA PRO A 48 3.13 3.56 -3.33
C PRO A 48 3.11 4.58 -4.46
N THR A 49 2.23 4.39 -5.44
CA THR A 49 2.05 5.36 -6.54
C THR A 49 1.59 6.70 -6.00
N TYR A 50 0.74 6.67 -4.97
CA TYR A 50 0.22 7.82 -4.25
C TYR A 50 0.31 7.54 -2.75
N PHE A 51 0.67 8.56 -1.97
CA PHE A 51 0.60 8.50 -0.51
C PHE A 51 0.26 9.90 0.02
N ALA A 52 -0.52 9.98 1.10
CA ALA A 52 -0.92 11.27 1.66
C ALA A 52 0.22 11.92 2.48
N LYS A 53 0.96 11.12 3.27
CA LYS A 53 2.09 11.62 4.07
C LYS A 53 3.21 10.58 4.15
N GLN A 54 4.45 11.06 4.05
CA GLN A 54 5.64 10.27 4.41
C GLN A 54 6.03 10.61 5.86
N THR A 55 6.25 9.60 6.68
CA THR A 55 6.69 9.76 8.09
C THR A 55 7.46 8.53 8.53
N ASP A 56 8.41 8.68 9.46
CA ASP A 56 9.09 7.55 10.13
C ASP A 56 8.52 7.28 11.53
N GLU A 57 7.53 8.05 11.97
CA GLU A 57 6.88 7.90 13.27
C GLU A 57 6.00 6.64 13.33
N TRP A 58 5.85 6.06 14.52
CA TRP A 58 4.84 5.03 14.76
C TRP A 58 3.44 5.63 14.56
N ILE A 59 2.55 4.91 13.88
CA ILE A 59 1.20 5.37 13.55
C ILE A 59 0.20 4.50 14.29
N GLU A 60 -0.54 5.11 15.21
CA GLU A 60 -1.72 4.48 15.81
C GLU A 60 -2.95 4.88 15.00
N PHE A 61 -3.54 3.93 14.28
CA PHE A 61 -4.79 4.15 13.57
C PHE A 61 -5.97 4.08 14.55
N PHE A 62 -6.95 4.98 14.41
CA PHE A 62 -8.10 4.99 15.32
C PHE A 62 -8.97 3.72 15.22
N TRP A 63 -8.83 2.95 14.13
CA TRP A 63 -9.50 1.68 13.90
C TRP A 63 -8.66 0.45 14.26
N SER A 64 -7.41 0.61 14.72
CA SER A 64 -6.52 -0.51 15.07
C SER A 64 -6.59 -0.93 16.54
N LYS A 65 -7.37 -0.23 17.37
CA LYS A 65 -7.65 -0.68 18.74
C LYS A 65 -8.72 -1.76 18.69
N ASP A 66 -8.43 -2.90 19.32
CA ASP A 66 -9.48 -3.83 19.70
C ASP A 66 -10.49 -3.04 20.56
N LEU A 67 -11.75 -3.13 20.16
CA LEU A 67 -12.88 -2.69 20.99
C LEU A 67 -13.04 -3.71 22.14
N SER A 68 -12.01 -3.87 22.97
CA SER A 68 -12.01 -4.70 24.17
C SER A 68 -12.39 -3.87 25.38
#